data_AF-A0A4D6LX94-F1
#
_entry.id   AF-A0A4D6LX94-F1
#
_cell.length_a   1.000
_cell.length_b   1.000
_cell.length_c   1.000
_cell.angle_alpha   90.00
_cell.angle_beta   90.00
_cell.angle_gamma   90.00
#
_symmetry.space_group_name_H-M   'P 1'
#
loop_
_entity.id
_entity.type
_entity.pdbx_description
1 polymer ?
#
loop_
_entity_poly.entity_id
_entity_poly.type
_entity_poly.pdbx_seq_one_letter_code
_entity_poly.pdbx_strand_id
1 'polypeptide(L)' 'MKNLQSDLSSVVRLNIGGKKFCTTTDTLTQREPDSMLAAMFSGRHTLCQDSDKAIAICCYY' A
#
# COMPACT_ATOMS: atom_id res chain seq x y z
N MET A 1 -26.50 -12.10 1.82
CA MET A 1 -25.21 -12.78 1.54
C MET A 1 -24.13 -11.71 1.60
N LYS A 2 -23.40 -11.62 2.72
CA LYS A 2 -22.37 -10.60 2.90
C LYS A 2 -21.17 -11.00 2.05
N ASN A 3 -20.75 -10.11 1.17
CA ASN A 3 -19.72 -10.31 0.15
C ASN A 3 -18.38 -10.63 0.85
N LEU A 4 -17.88 -11.85 0.65
CA LEU A 4 -16.64 -12.39 1.22
C LEU A 4 -15.40 -11.79 0.52
N GLN A 5 -15.38 -10.47 0.34
CA GLN A 5 -14.29 -9.74 -0.32
C GLN A 5 -13.67 -8.68 0.59
N SER A 6 -14.17 -8.54 1.83
CA SER A 6 -13.74 -7.52 2.79
C SER A 6 -12.65 -7.98 3.77
N ASP A 7 -12.28 -9.27 3.79
CA ASP A 7 -11.40 -9.83 4.83
C ASP A 7 -10.02 -10.28 4.33
N LEU A 8 -9.70 -10.00 3.06
CA LEU A 8 -8.33 -10.16 2.57
C LEU A 8 -7.68 -8.79 2.54
N SER A 9 -7.13 -8.40 3.69
CA SER A 9 -6.12 -7.35 3.79
C SER A 9 -5.14 -7.54 2.63
N SER A 10 -5.30 -6.74 1.58
CA SER A 10 -4.69 -7.06 0.29
C SER A 10 -3.19 -6.91 0.47
N VAL A 11 -2.45 -8.00 0.27
CA VAL A 11 -1.00 -7.99 0.43
C VAL A 11 -0.43 -7.01 -0.60
N VAL A 12 0.25 -5.98 -0.11
CA VAL A 12 0.91 -4.96 -0.92
C VAL A 12 2.42 -5.14 -0.82
N ARG A 13 3.08 -4.98 -1.97
CA ARG A 13 4.54 -5.01 -2.07
C ARG A 13 5.03 -3.57 -2.16
N LEU A 14 5.97 -3.19 -1.30
CA LEU A 14 6.57 -1.86 -1.27
C LEU A 14 8.03 -1.94 -1.71
N ASN A 15 8.49 -0.94 -2.45
CA ASN A 15 9.89 -0.72 -2.77
C ASN A 15 10.32 0.65 -2.22
N ILE A 16 11.22 0.64 -1.23
CA ILE A 16 11.72 1.84 -0.55
C ILE A 16 13.24 1.87 -0.73
N GLY A 17 13.73 2.77 -1.57
CA GLY A 17 15.17 2.90 -1.85
C GLY A 17 15.83 1.63 -2.40
N GLY A 18 15.08 0.78 -3.12
CA GLY A 18 15.55 -0.51 -3.62
C GLY A 18 15.27 -1.71 -2.70
N LYS A 19 14.80 -1.46 -1.46
CA LYS A 19 14.45 -2.53 -0.51
C LYS A 19 12.98 -2.91 -0.65
N LYS A 20 12.72 -4.21 -0.85
CA LYS A 20 11.39 -4.77 -1.04
C LYS A 20 10.79 -5.23 0.29
N PHE A 21 9.57 -4.82 0.56
CA PHE A 21 8.78 -5.23 1.72
C PHE A 21 7.44 -5.80 1.26
N CYS A 22 6.92 -6.78 1.99
CA CYS A 22 5.57 -7.28 1.80
C CYS A 22 4.80 -6.99 3.08
N THR A 23 3.68 -6.29 2.95
CA THR A 23 2.78 -5.97 4.05
C THR A 23 1.35 -6.02 3.55
N THR A 24 0.40 -5.52 4.32
CA THR A 24 -1.01 -5.49 3.91
C THR A 24 -1.55 -4.06 3.94
N THR A 25 -2.60 -3.80 3.16
CA THR A 25 -3.27 -2.49 3.14
C THR A 25 -3.66 -2.04 4.54
N ASP A 26 -4.20 -2.92 5.37
CA ASP A 26 -4.66 -2.61 6.73
C ASP A 26 -3.50 -2.14 7.62
N THR A 27 -2.33 -2.76 7.48
CA THR A 27 -1.15 -2.33 8.24
C THR A 27 -0.76 -0.90 7.88
N LEU A 28 -0.95 -0.50 6.62
CA LEU A 28 -0.61 0.84 6.12
C LEU A 28 -1.70 1.89 6.38
N THR A 29 -2.98 1.49 6.38
CA THR A 29 -4.12 2.42 6.48
C THR A 29 -4.77 2.46 7.85
N GLN A 30 -4.81 1.35 8.60
CA GLN A 30 -5.52 1.28 9.89
C GLN A 30 -4.62 1.56 11.08
N ARG A 31 -3.31 1.28 10.97
CA ARG A 31 -2.39 1.48 12.09
C ARG A 31 -2.17 2.96 12.39
N GLU A 32 -2.04 3.77 11.34
CA GLU A 32 -1.82 5.22 11.42
C GLU A 32 -2.59 5.90 10.28
N PRO A 33 -3.89 6.16 10.44
CA PRO A 33 -4.76 6.64 9.36
C PRO A 33 -4.41 8.05 8.85
N ASP A 34 -3.74 8.86 9.67
CA ASP A 34 -3.27 10.20 9.30
C ASP A 34 -1.86 10.18 8.71
N SER A 35 -1.24 9.00 8.58
CA SER A 35 0.07 8.88 7.96
C SER A 35 0.02 9.13 6.45
N MET A 36 1.14 9.58 5.90
CA MET A 36 1.31 9.70 4.45
C MET A 36 1.08 8.37 3.73
N LEU A 37 1.40 7.24 4.36
CA LEU A 37 1.13 5.91 3.83
C LEU A 37 -0.38 5.64 3.76
N ALA A 38 -1.14 5.94 4.81
CA ALA A 38 -2.59 5.81 4.78
C ALA A 38 -3.20 6.68 3.66
N ALA A 39 -2.72 7.91 3.48
CA ALA A 39 -3.13 8.78 2.38
C ALA A 39 -2.79 8.19 1.00
N MET A 40 -1.56 7.72 0.80
CA MET A 40 -1.12 7.06 -0.46
C MET A 40 -1.98 5.85 -0.80
N PHE A 41 -2.28 5.02 0.20
CA PHE A 41 -3.05 3.78 0.04
C PHE A 41 -4.57 3.99 0.19
N SER A 42 -5.04 5.25 0.32
CA SER A 42 -6.47 5.60 0.32
C SER A 42 -7.14 5.51 -1.06
N GLY A 43 -6.37 5.21 -2.11
CA GLY A 43 -6.85 5.13 -3.49
C GLY A 43 -6.98 6.48 -4.20
N ARG A 44 -6.54 7.58 -3.56
CA ARG A 44 -6.59 8.95 -4.11
C ARG A 44 -5.32 9.38 -4.85
N HIS A 45 -4.27 8.57 -4.79
CA HIS A 45 -2.94 8.90 -5.28
C HIS A 45 -2.49 7.90 -6.34
N THR A 46 -1.87 8.38 -7.41
CA THR A 46 -1.23 7.52 -8.41
C THR A 46 0.06 6.95 -7.80
N LEU A 47 0.11 5.63 -7.64
CA LEU A 47 1.27 4.92 -7.10
C LEU A 47 2.10 4.38 -8.27
N CYS A 48 3.38 4.73 -8.31
CA CYS A 48 4.30 4.19 -9.31
C CYS A 48 4.63 2.74 -8.94
N GLN A 49 4.43 1.81 -9.87
CA GLN A 49 4.79 0.41 -9.69
C GLN A 49 6.06 0.10 -10.45
N ASP A 50 6.96 -0.63 -9.80
CA ASP A 50 8.14 -1.20 -10.44
C ASP A 50 7.75 -2.42 -11.31
N SER A 51 8.70 -2.94 -12.09
CA SER A 51 8.58 -4.19 -12.89
C SER A 51 8.01 -5.36 -12.09
N ASP A 52 8.27 -5.40 -10.79
CA ASP A 52 7.77 -6.38 -9.84
C ASP A 52 6.34 -6.13 -9.33
N LYS A 53 5.61 -5.15 -9.87
CA LYS A 53 4.33 -4.66 -9.33
C LYS A 53 4.43 -4.12 -7.89
N ALA A 54 5.64 -3.89 -7.39
CA ALA A 54 5.89 -3.29 -6.09
C ALA A 54 5.75 -1.78 -6.17
N ILE A 55 5.01 -1.17 -5.24
CA ILE A 55 4.81 0.27 -5.19
C ILE A 55 6.09 0.95 -4.73
N ALA A 56 6.65 1.80 -5.58
CA ALA A 56 7.84 2.57 -5.29
C ALA A 56 7.46 3.88 -4.56
N ILE A 57 7.97 4.06 -3.34
CA ILE A 57 7.69 5.26 -2.51
C ILE A 57 8.58 6.46 -2.89
N CYS A 58 9.54 6.27 -3.81
CA CYS A 58 10.50 7.31 -4.22
C CYS A 58 9.85 8.58 -4.82
N CYS A 59 8.65 8.48 -5.39
CA CYS A 59 8.01 9.60 -6.10
C CYS A 59 7.31 10.63 -5.19
N TYR A 60 7.36 10.48 -3.87
CA TYR A 60 6.60 11.32 -2.92
C TYR A 60 7.46 11.93 -1.78
N TYR A 61 8.79 11.83 -1.88
CA TYR A 61 9.73 12.49 -0.97
C TYR A 61 10.58 13.52 -1.72
#